data_AF-A0A0N1D4Z9-F1
#
_entry.id   AF-A0A0N1D4Z9-F1
#
_cell.length_a   1.000
_cell.length_b   1.000
_cell.length_c   1.000
_cell.angle_alpha   90.00
_cell.angle_beta   90.00
_cell.angle_gamma   90.00
#
_symmetry.space_group_name_H-M   'P 1'
#
loop_
_entity.id
_entity.type
_entity.pdbx_description
1 polymer ?
#
loop_
_entity_poly.entity_id
_entity_poly.type
_entity_poly.pdbx_seq_one_letter_code
_entity_poly.pdbx_strand_id
1 'polypeptide(L)' 'MSDTQLDKLAYSIPNFAKAVDLSETTVREAINKGDLIPSYPAKKKPIIPTDEAKRWLAALPVERP' A
#
# COMPACT_ATOMS: atom_id res chain seq x y z
N MET A 1 -6.17 5.07 30.52
CA MET A 1 -6.52 5.98 29.41
C MET A 1 -6.15 5.27 28.13
N SER A 2 -7.15 4.90 27.33
CA SER A 2 -6.89 4.33 26.01
C SER A 2 -6.51 5.49 25.09
N ASP A 3 -5.22 5.58 24.73
CA ASP A 3 -4.80 6.45 23.64
C ASP A 3 -5.55 6.03 22.39
N THR A 4 -6.41 6.91 21.89
CA THR A 4 -7.05 6.72 20.59
C THR A 4 -5.98 6.89 19.52
N GLN A 5 -5.27 5.81 19.20
CA GLN A 5 -4.41 5.79 18.02
C GLN A 5 -5.31 6.01 16.79
N LEU A 6 -5.15 7.16 16.14
CA LEU A 6 -5.77 7.39 14.84
C LEU A 6 -5.25 6.34 13.86
N ASP A 7 -6.17 5.59 13.27
CA ASP A 7 -5.84 4.65 12.20
C ASP A 7 -5.13 5.38 11.06
N LYS A 8 -4.06 4.78 10.56
CA LYS A 8 -3.29 5.34 9.46
C LYS A 8 -4.15 5.36 8.20
N LEU A 9 -4.35 6.54 7.62
CA LEU A 9 -5.22 6.73 6.43
C LEU A 9 -4.51 6.39 5.11
N ALA A 10 -3.18 6.49 5.07
CA ALA A 10 -2.39 6.16 3.89
C ALA A 10 -0.93 5.85 4.25
N TYR A 11 -0.25 5.17 3.34
CA TYR A 11 1.15 4.78 3.44
C TYR A 11 1.96 5.41 2.31
N SER A 12 3.20 5.85 2.57
CA SER A 12 4.19 5.98 1.50
C SER A 12 4.63 4.58 1.04
N ILE A 13 5.20 4.46 -0.17
CA ILE A 13 5.72 3.17 -0.67
C ILE A 13 6.63 2.45 0.34
N PRO A 14 7.66 3.09 0.95
CA PRO A 14 8.53 2.41 1.93
C PRO A 14 7.77 1.95 3.18
N ASN A 15 6.83 2.76 3.65
CA ASN A 15 6.04 2.43 4.84
C ASN A 15 5.03 1.32 4.56
N PHE A 16 4.49 1.24 3.35
CA PHE A 16 3.61 0.16 2.94
C PHE A 16 4.38 -1.14 2.81
N ALA A 17 5.51 -1.12 2.09
CA ALA A 17 6.40 -2.26 1.94
C ALA A 17 6.77 -2.86 3.30
N LYS A 18 7.16 -2.01 4.27
CA LYS A 18 7.43 -2.42 5.65
C LYS A 18 6.19 -2.98 6.37
N ALA A 19 5.01 -2.41 6.16
CA ALA A 19 3.79 -2.84 6.85
C ALA A 19 3.27 -4.21 6.39
N VAL A 20 3.65 -4.65 5.18
CA VAL A 20 3.23 -5.95 4.60
C VAL A 20 4.40 -6.91 4.39
N ASP A 21 5.57 -6.62 4.99
CA ASP A 21 6.80 -7.41 4.87
C ASP A 21 7.21 -7.75 3.42
N LEU A 22 7.07 -6.77 2.52
CA LEU A 22 7.51 -6.85 1.11
C LEU A 22 8.66 -5.89 0.81
N SER A 23 9.35 -6.12 -0.32
CA SER A 23 10.33 -5.17 -0.83
C SER A 23 9.65 -3.95 -1.46
N GLU A 24 10.30 -2.78 -1.42
CA GLU A 24 9.83 -1.60 -2.18
C GLU A 24 9.70 -1.88 -3.67
N THR A 25 10.58 -2.72 -4.23
CA THR A 25 10.56 -3.13 -5.62
C THR A 25 9.26 -3.86 -5.96
N THR A 26 8.84 -4.82 -5.13
CA THR A 26 7.59 -5.56 -5.31
C THR A 26 6.38 -4.62 -5.33
N VAL A 27 6.34 -3.65 -4.40
CA VAL A 27 5.25 -2.65 -4.36
C VAL A 27 5.26 -1.78 -5.62
N ARG A 28 6.45 -1.34 -6.09
CA ARG A 28 6.57 -0.56 -7.32
C ARG A 28 6.15 -1.34 -8.55
N GLU A 29 6.48 -2.63 -8.62
CA GLU A 29 6.06 -3.49 -9.72
C GLU A 29 4.53 -3.65 -9.76
N ALA A 30 3.89 -3.86 -8.60
CA ALA A 30 2.42 -3.90 -8.53
C ALA A 30 1.79 -2.58 -9.00
N ILE A 31 2.38 -1.43 -8.65
CA ILE A 31 1.93 -0.12 -9.14
C ILE A 31 2.11 -0.03 -10.66
N ASN A 32 3.28 -0.40 -11.17
CA ASN A 32 3.60 -0.30 -12.59
C ASN A 32 2.72 -1.23 -13.46
N LYS A 33 2.29 -2.37 -12.91
CA LYS A 33 1.35 -3.30 -13.56
C LYS A 33 -0.11 -2.84 -13.50
N GLY A 34 -0.41 -1.84 -12.67
CA GLY A 34 -1.78 -1.39 -12.40
C GLY A 34 -2.53 -2.23 -11.37
N ASP A 35 -1.85 -3.21 -10.74
CA ASP A 35 -2.44 -4.06 -9.71
C ASP A 35 -2.68 -3.32 -8.39
N LEU A 36 -1.90 -2.27 -8.11
CA LEU A 36 -2.00 -1.41 -6.93
C LEU A 36 -2.09 0.06 -7.35
N ILE A 37 -3.13 0.77 -6.92
CA ILE A 37 -3.46 2.12 -7.41
C ILE A 37 -2.99 3.21 -6.43
N PRO A 38 -1.85 3.88 -6.67
CA PRO A 38 -1.43 4.98 -5.80
C PRO A 38 -2.26 6.24 -6.03
N SER A 39 -2.32 7.09 -5.02
CA SER A 39 -2.79 8.48 -5.12
C SER A 39 -1.59 9.43 -5.16
N TYR A 40 -1.68 10.50 -5.96
CA TYR A 40 -0.60 11.47 -6.17
C TYR A 40 -0.99 12.85 -5.62
N PRO A 41 -0.55 13.22 -4.40
CA PRO A 41 -0.81 14.55 -3.86
C PRO A 41 0.07 15.58 -4.58
N ALA A 42 -0.45 16.15 -5.68
CA ALA A 42 0.23 17.11 -6.53
C ALA A 42 1.62 16.61 -6.99
N LYS A 43 2.67 17.44 -6.86
CA LYS A 43 4.05 17.12 -7.29
C LYS A 43 4.86 16.29 -6.27
N LYS A 44 4.20 15.51 -5.41
CA LYS A 44 4.84 14.74 -4.33
C LYS A 44 4.90 13.25 -4.65
N LYS A 45 5.59 12.50 -3.79
CA LYS A 45 5.66 11.04 -3.86
C LYS A 45 4.25 10.44 -3.72
N PRO A 46 3.96 9.33 -4.42
CA PRO A 46 2.68 8.64 -4.29
C PRO A 46 2.45 8.14 -2.86
N ILE A 47 1.18 8.10 -2.50
CA ILE A 47 0.68 7.45 -1.29
C ILE A 47 -0.26 6.32 -1.68
N ILE A 48 -0.37 5.32 -0.82
CA ILE A 48 -1.26 4.18 -0.97
C ILE A 48 -2.34 4.35 0.09
N PRO A 49 -3.58 4.71 -0.29
CA PRO A 49 -4.71 4.79 0.63
C PRO A 49 -4.93 3.45 1.32
N THR A 50 -5.33 3.47 2.59
CA THR A 50 -5.53 2.24 3.37
C THR A 50 -6.58 1.31 2.76
N ASP A 51 -7.63 1.86 2.15
CA ASP A 51 -8.67 1.04 1.49
C ASP A 51 -8.13 0.32 0.25
N GLU A 52 -7.29 0.99 -0.52
CA GLU A 52 -6.63 0.40 -1.69
C GLU A 52 -5.60 -0.65 -1.29
N ALA A 53 -4.82 -0.39 -0.23
CA ALA A 53 -3.93 -1.40 0.35
C ALA A 53 -4.69 -2.67 0.74
N LYS A 54 -5.83 -2.53 1.44
CA LYS A 54 -6.68 -3.67 1.82
C LYS A 54 -7.25 -4.39 0.60
N ARG A 55 -7.75 -3.64 -0.39
CA ARG A 55 -8.28 -4.20 -1.65
C ARG A 55 -7.21 -5.02 -2.38
N TRP A 56 -6.02 -4.48 -2.53
CA TRP A 56 -4.92 -5.17 -3.22
C TRP A 56 -4.52 -6.46 -2.48
N LEU A 57 -4.34 -6.40 -1.16
CA LEU A 57 -4.00 -7.58 -0.35
C LEU A 57 -5.08 -8.68 -0.45
N ALA A 58 -6.36 -8.30 -0.44
CA ALA A 58 -7.46 -9.24 -0.58
C ALA A 58 -7.58 -9.85 -2.00
N ALA A 59 -6.99 -9.20 -3.00
CA ALA A 59 -6.98 -9.66 -4.38
C ALA A 59 -5.75 -10.51 -4.75
N LEU A 60 -4.77 -10.65 -3.84
CA LEU A 60 -3.60 -11.49 -4.08
C LEU A 60 -4.03 -12.96 -4.24
N PRO A 61 -3.44 -13.70 -5.19
CA PRO A 61 -3.76 -15.11 -5.38
C PRO A 61 -3.33 -15.92 -4.15
N VAL A 62 -4.20 -16.83 -3.72
CA VAL A 62 -3.94 -17.74 -2.59
C VAL A 62 -3.03 -18.90 -2.98
N GLU A 63 -2.91 -19.18 -4.27
CA GLU A 63 -2.05 -20.20 -4.85
C GLU A 63 -1.00 -19.56 -5.76
N ARG A 64 0.20 -20.14 -5.82
CA ARG A 64 1.24 -19.66 -6.74
C ARG A 64 0.80 -20.02 -8.17
N PRO A 65 0.85 -19.05 -9.11
CA PRO A 65 0.62 -19.34 -10.53
C PRO A 65 1.71 -20.24 -11.13
#